data_AF-A0A821DLR2-F1
#
_entry.id   AF-A0A821DLR2-F1
#
_cell.length_a   1.000
_cell.length_b   1.000
_cell.length_c   1.000
_cell.angle_alpha   90.00
_cell.angle_beta   90.00
_cell.angle_gamma   90.00
#
_symmetry.space_group_name_H-M   'P 1'
#
loop_
_entity.id
_entity.type
_entity.pdbx_description
1 polymer ?
#
loop_
_entity_poly.entity_id
_entity_poly.type
_entity_poly.pdbx_seq_one_letter_code
_entity_poly.pdbx_strand_id
1 'polypeptide(L)' 'STNGAGDGQLVFGSRDGSIWVINRDYETGHIHKFDISLQLLAHSLGDTLIAIGMDESEAKQTIKLWKTDR' A
#
# COMPACT_ATOMS: atom_id res chain seq x y z
N SER A 1 1.46 24.99 19.17
CA SER A 1 0.83 24.09 18.18
C SER A 1 1.93 23.44 17.36
N THR A 2 2.34 22.23 17.74
CA THR A 2 3.35 21.49 16.99
C THR A 2 2.75 20.12 16.75
N ASN A 3 2.49 19.78 15.49
CA ASN A 3 2.49 18.43 14.89
C ASN A 3 1.99 18.57 13.44
N GLY A 4 2.80 19.22 12.61
CA GLY A 4 2.59 19.36 11.16
C GLY A 4 3.72 18.69 10.38
N ALA A 5 4.20 17.53 10.85
CA ALA A 5 5.14 16.67 10.14
C ALA A 5 4.36 15.41 9.76
N GLY A 6 4.27 15.13 8.45
CA GLY A 6 3.49 14.03 7.89
C GLY A 6 3.65 12.73 8.67
N ASP A 7 2.58 11.93 8.68
CA ASP A 7 2.35 10.85 9.64
C ASP A 7 3.32 9.65 9.55
N GLY A 8 4.47 9.79 8.89
CA GLY A 8 5.64 8.91 9.03
C GLY A 8 5.31 7.42 8.94
N GLN A 9 4.41 7.03 8.04
CA GLN A 9 4.00 5.65 7.87
C GLN A 9 5.00 4.93 6.98
N LEU A 10 5.34 3.71 7.39
CA LEU A 10 6.14 2.81 6.59
C LEU A 10 5.22 1.82 5.90
N VAL A 11 5.30 1.74 4.58
CA VAL A 11 4.44 0.88 3.77
C VAL A 11 5.30 -0.17 3.08
N PHE A 12 4.96 -1.43 3.30
CA PHE A 12 5.62 -2.56 2.67
C PHE A 12 4.63 -3.36 1.83
N GLY A 13 5.13 -3.93 0.75
CA GLY A 13 4.37 -4.86 -0.07
C GLY A 13 5.16 -6.14 -0.32
N SER A 14 4.46 -7.25 -0.40
CA SER A 14 5.00 -8.57 -0.76
C SER A 14 4.48 -8.98 -2.14
N ARG A 15 5.24 -9.85 -2.82
CA ARG A 15 4.90 -10.37 -4.15
C ARG A 15 3.51 -11.01 -4.19
N ASP A 16 3.01 -11.55 -3.09
CA ASP A 16 1.69 -12.17 -3.00
C ASP A 16 0.52 -11.16 -2.93
N GLY A 17 0.78 -9.87 -3.14
CA GLY A 17 -0.22 -8.81 -3.12
C GLY A 17 -0.55 -8.26 -1.73
N SER A 18 0.08 -8.80 -0.68
CA SER A 18 -0.10 -8.31 0.70
C SER A 18 0.62 -6.97 0.91
N ILE A 19 -0.08 -6.03 1.53
CA ILE A 19 0.38 -4.68 1.85
C ILE A 19 0.22 -4.44 3.35
N TRP A 20 1.27 -3.93 4.00
CA TRP A 20 1.27 -3.55 5.41
C TRP A 20 1.55 -2.06 5.54
N VAL A 21 0.75 -1.39 6.36
CA VAL A 21 0.96 0.00 6.77
C VAL A 21 1.33 0.01 8.26
N ILE A 22 2.53 0.50 8.55
CA ILE A 22 3.09 0.54 9.90
C ILE A 22 3.17 1.99 10.36
N ASN A 23 2.67 2.26 11.57
CA ASN A 23 2.71 3.59 12.18
C ASN A 23 4.11 3.88 12.78
N ARG A 24 4.30 5.09 13.32
CA ARG A 24 5.59 5.48 13.94
C ARG A 24 5.93 4.71 15.22
N ASP A 25 4.95 4.06 15.83
CA ASP A 25 5.12 3.22 17.00
C ASP A 25 5.50 1.78 16.62
N TYR A 26 5.75 1.53 15.33
CA TYR A 26 6.08 0.22 14.74
C TYR A 26 4.98 -0.83 14.89
N GLU A 27 3.77 -0.38 15.21
CA GLU A 27 2.59 -1.23 15.23
C GLU A 27 2.03 -1.33 13.82
N THR A 28 1.61 -2.54 13.43
CA THR A 28 0.93 -2.73 12.15
C THR A 28 -0.48 -2.15 12.28
N GLY A 29 -0.73 -1.02 11.62
CA GLY A 29 -2.02 -0.35 11.69
C GLY A 29 -3.05 -0.98 10.77
N HIS A 30 -2.65 -1.34 9.54
CA HIS A 30 -3.57 -1.87 8.54
C HIS A 30 -2.88 -2.89 7.63
N ILE A 31 -3.64 -3.91 7.21
CA ILE A 31 -3.23 -4.91 6.23
C ILE A 31 -4.29 -4.95 5.14
N HIS A 32 -3.85 -4.87 3.88
CA HIS A 32 -4.69 -5.08 2.72
C HIS A 32 -4.05 -6.11 1.80
N LYS A 33 -4.87 -6.88 1.09
CA LYS A 33 -4.37 -7.85 0.10
C LYS A 33 -5.04 -7.62 -1.24
N PHE A 34 -4.23 -7.25 -2.22
CA PHE A 34 -4.69 -7.22 -3.60
C PHE A 34 -4.65 -8.62 -4.20
N ASP A 35 -5.60 -8.91 -5.07
CA ASP A 35 -5.59 -10.11 -5.92
C ASP A 35 -4.71 -9.88 -7.16
N ILE A 36 -3.42 -9.59 -6.94
CA ILE A 36 -2.38 -9.47 -7.97
C ILE A 36 -1.03 -9.90 -7.39
N SER A 37 -0.13 -10.37 -8.26
CA SER A 37 1.29 -10.45 -7.92
C SER A 37 1.90 -9.05 -7.93
N LEU A 38 2.35 -8.54 -6.78
CA LEU A 38 2.89 -7.19 -6.66
C LEU A 38 4.27 -7.08 -7.33
N GLN A 39 4.46 -6.03 -8.14
CA GLN A 39 5.74 -5.68 -8.78
C GLN A 39 6.29 -4.35 -8.28
N LEU A 40 5.42 -3.35 -8.09
CA LEU A 40 5.78 -2.04 -7.57
C LEU A 40 4.66 -1.50 -6.68
N LEU A 41 5.06 -0.96 -5.53
CA LEU A 41 4.18 -0.17 -4.68
C LEU A 41 4.63 1.28 -4.75
N ALA A 42 3.74 2.16 -5.22
CA ALA A 42 3.98 3.59 -5.29
C ALA A 42 2.99 4.31 -4.35
N HIS A 43 3.53 5.25 -3.58
CA HIS A 43 2.73 6.13 -2.73
C HIS A 43 2.85 7.56 -3.27
N SER A 44 1.75 8.13 -3.78
CA SER A 44 1.71 9.53 -4.22
C SER A 44 0.29 9.95 -4.64
N LEU A 45 -0.71 9.87 -3.74
CA LEU A 45 -1.90 10.72 -3.85
C LEU A 45 -2.67 10.76 -2.51
N GLY A 46 -2.23 11.59 -1.56
CA GLY A 46 -2.94 11.78 -0.28
C GLY A 46 -3.02 10.52 0.59
N ASP A 47 -4.21 9.94 0.70
CA ASP A 47 -4.55 8.73 1.47
C ASP A 47 -4.69 7.48 0.57
N THR A 48 -4.26 7.53 -0.69
CA THR A 48 -4.37 6.42 -1.63
C THR A 48 -3.02 5.77 -1.93
N LEU A 49 -2.95 4.45 -1.73
CA LEU A 49 -1.86 3.60 -2.17
C LEU A 49 -2.11 3.10 -3.59
N ILE A 50 -1.06 3.13 -4.42
CA ILE A 50 -1.09 2.66 -5.80
C ILE A 50 -0.21 1.41 -5.88
N ALA A 51 -0.82 0.27 -6.18
CA ALA A 51 -0.11 -0.98 -6.42
C ALA A 51 -0.13 -1.30 -7.92
N ILE A 52 1.04 -1.66 -8.45
CA ILE A 52 1.21 -2.11 -9.82
C ILE A 52 1.70 -3.55 -9.76
N GLY A 53 1.03 -4.43 -10.49
CA GLY A 53 1.33 -5.85 -10.48
C GLY A 53 0.72 -6.60 -11.65
N MET A 54 0.75 -7.93 -11.56
CA MET A 54 0.20 -8.84 -12.54
C MET A 54 -1.06 -9.49 -11.99
N ASP A 55 -2.18 -9.37 -12.71
CA ASP A 55 -3.30 -10.28 -12.53
C ASP A 55 -2.92 -11.60 -13.22
N GLU A 56 -2.61 -12.62 -12.42
CA GLU A 56 -2.15 -13.92 -12.91
C GLU A 56 -3.27 -14.70 -13.60
N SER A 57 -4.54 -14.41 -13.28
CA SER A 57 -5.69 -15.08 -13.90
C SER A 57 -5.93 -14.59 -15.33
N GLU A 58 -5.64 -13.32 -15.58
CA GLU A 58 -5.78 -12.68 -16.90
C GLU A 58 -4.45 -12.53 -17.65
N ALA A 59 -3.34 -12.91 -17.02
CA ALA A 59 -1.97 -12.66 -17.50
C ALA A 59 -1.75 -11.19 -17.91
N LYS A 60 -2.22 -10.24 -17.10
CA LYS A 60 -2.27 -8.81 -17.46
C LYS A 60 -1.69 -7.91 -16.38
N GLN A 61 -0.88 -6.93 -16.79
CA GLN A 61 -0.43 -5.87 -15.89
C GLN A 61 -1.59 -4.97 -15.49
N THR A 62 -1.73 -4.74 -14.20
CA THR A 62 -2.86 -4.05 -13.59
C THR A 62 -2.40 -3.05 -12.54
N ILE A 63 -3.14 -1.94 -12.44
CA ILE A 63 -3.03 -0.94 -11.38
C ILE A 63 -4.20 -1.15 -10.43
N LYS A 64 -3.93 -1.31 -9.14
CA LYS A 64 -4.94 -1.34 -8.07
C LYS A 64 -4.73 -0.14 -7.15
N LEU A 65 -5.84 0.38 -6.63
CA LEU A 65 -5.86 1.52 -5.73
C LEU A 65 -6.49 1.09 -4.41
N TRP A 66 -5.91 1.51 -3.30
CA TRP A 66 -6.49 1.34 -1.98
C TRP A 66 -6.48 2.67 -1.24
N LYS A 67 -7.66 3.15 -0.86
CA LYS A 67 -7.82 4.30 0.02
C LYS A 67 -7.64 3.85 1.47
N THR A 68 -6.62 4.35 2.13
CA THR A 68 -6.35 4.07 3.54
C THR A 68 -7.28 4.90 4.41
N ASP A 69 -7.80 4.31 5.48
CA ASP A 69 -8.58 5.01 6.50
C ASP A 69 -7.62 5.84 7.36
N ARG A 70 -7.23 7.03 6.89
CA ARG A 70 -6.61 8.04 7.76
C ARG A 70 -7.66 8.68 8.66
#